data_AF-A0A7C7E529-F1
#
_entry.id   AF-A0A7C7E529-F1
#
_cell.length_a   1.000
_cell.length_b   1.000
_cell.length_c   1.000
_cell.angle_alpha   90.00
_cell.angle_beta   90.00
_cell.angle_gamma   90.00
#
_symmetry.space_group_name_H-M   'P 1'
#
loop_
_entity.id
_entity.type
_entity.pdbx_description
1 polymer ?
#
loop_
_entity_poly.entity_id
_entity_poly.type
_entity_poly.pdbx_seq_one_letter_code
_entity_poly.pdbx_strand_id
1 'polypeptide(L)'
;MNIQLIDEFRRRTNASYEEAKYYLERFNGDLLEAIVAYEREKTGYYSRSRATGAANRLLHHIMRIIQKLVDIKLIITDKDSREFP
;
A
#
# COMPACT_ATOMS: atom_id res chain seq x y z
N MET A 1 26.63 -4.85 15.46
CA MET A 1 25.96 -4.36 14.23
C MET A 1 27.01 -3.98 13.19
N ASN A 2 26.97 -4.52 11.98
CA ASN A 2 27.96 -4.27 10.92
C ASN A 2 27.29 -3.51 9.76
N ILE A 3 27.95 -2.46 9.24
CA ILE A 3 27.47 -1.66 8.12
C ILE A 3 27.24 -2.51 6.86
N GLN A 4 28.07 -3.53 6.62
CA GLN A 4 27.94 -4.42 5.46
C GLN A 4 26.64 -5.24 5.49
N LEU A 5 26.19 -5.63 6.68
CA LEU A 5 24.92 -6.34 6.89
C LEU A 5 23.73 -5.43 6.60
N ILE A 6 23.81 -4.17 7.03
CA ILE A 6 22.79 -3.16 6.74
C ILE A 6 22.73 -2.89 5.23
N ASP A 7 23.88 -2.75 4.57
CA ASP A 7 23.93 -2.56 3.12
C ASP A 7 23.37 -3.75 2.34
N GLU A 8 23.66 -5.00 2.75
CA GLU A 8 23.09 -6.18 2.11
C GLU A 8 21.58 -6.24 2.29
N PHE A 9 21.09 -5.97 3.50
CA PHE A 9 19.65 -5.88 3.77
C PHE A 9 18.97 -4.87 2.84
N ARG A 10 19.55 -3.67 2.70
CA ARG A 10 19.01 -2.61 1.83
C ARG A 10 19.04 -3.00 0.36
N ARG A 11 20.13 -3.62 -0.12
CA ARG A 11 20.23 -4.12 -1.50
C ARG A 11 19.15 -5.14 -1.83
N ARG A 12 18.75 -5.97 -0.86
CA ARG A 12 17.74 -7.03 -1.03
C ARG A 12 16.30 -6.51 -0.95
N THR A 13 16.04 -5.53 -0.10
CA THR A 13 14.67 -5.14 0.27
C THR A 13 14.28 -3.73 -0.21
N ASN A 14 15.26 -2.96 -0.67
CA ASN A 14 15.16 -1.52 -0.93
C ASN A 14 14.68 -0.70 0.28
N ALA A 15 14.96 -1.19 1.49
CA ALA A 15 14.64 -0.51 2.74
C ALA A 15 15.54 0.71 3.00
N SER A 16 15.06 1.61 3.85
CA SER A 16 15.91 2.69 4.38
C SER A 16 17.01 2.13 5.31
N TYR A 17 18.07 2.91 5.55
CA TYR A 17 19.10 2.53 6.53
C TYR A 17 18.53 2.32 7.93
N GLU A 18 17.55 3.14 8.32
CA GLU A 18 16.91 3.05 9.63
C GLU A 18 16.05 1.79 9.73
N GLU A 19 15.28 1.47 8.70
CA GLU A 19 14.48 0.24 8.63
C GLU A 19 15.41 -0.99 8.69
N ALA A 20 16.44 -1.03 7.85
CA ALA A 20 17.40 -2.13 7.83
C ALA A 20 18.08 -2.30 9.20
N LYS A 21 18.47 -1.20 9.84
CA LYS A 21 19.05 -1.22 11.19
C LYS A 21 18.06 -1.79 12.21
N TYR A 22 16.82 -1.30 12.21
CA TYR A 22 15.79 -1.75 13.13
C TYR A 22 15.54 -3.26 13.04
N TYR A 23 15.36 -3.80 11.83
CA TYR A 23 15.10 -5.22 11.64
C TYR A 23 16.31 -6.08 12.01
N LEU A 24 17.52 -5.68 11.61
CA LEU A 24 18.73 -6.42 11.97
C LEU A 24 18.97 -6.39 13.50
N GLU A 25 18.68 -5.30 14.20
CA GLU A 25 18.76 -5.26 15.68
C GLU A 25 17.71 -6.17 16.32
N ARG A 26 16.47 -6.14 15.83
CA ARG A 26 15.37 -6.97 16.33
C ARG A 26 15.64 -8.48 16.23
N PHE A 27 16.35 -8.90 15.17
CA PHE A 27 16.67 -10.29 14.90
C PHE A 27 18.14 -10.64 15.19
N ASN A 28 18.81 -9.88 16.06
CA ASN A 28 20.19 -10.14 16.52
C ASN A 28 21.22 -10.28 15.37
N GLY A 29 20.99 -9.59 14.26
CA GLY A 29 21.83 -9.63 13.07
C GLY A 29 21.58 -10.82 12.15
N ASP A 30 20.54 -11.64 12.38
CA ASP A 30 20.09 -12.66 11.42
C ASP A 30 19.47 -11.98 10.20
N LEU A 31 20.27 -11.89 9.14
CA LEU A 31 19.90 -11.21 7.90
C LEU A 31 18.68 -11.85 7.23
N LEU A 32 18.61 -13.18 7.23
CA LEU A 32 17.54 -13.90 6.54
C LEU A 32 16.21 -13.68 7.26
N GLU A 33 16.18 -13.91 8.57
CA GLU A 33 14.96 -13.74 9.36
C GLU A 33 14.49 -12.28 9.37
N ALA A 34 15.44 -11.34 9.43
CA ALA A 34 15.15 -9.91 9.34
C ALA A 34 14.50 -9.53 7.99
N ILE A 35 15.02 -10.04 6.86
CA ILE A 35 14.44 -9.80 5.53
C ILE A 35 13.05 -10.41 5.44
N VAL A 36 12.87 -11.66 5.88
CA VAL A 36 11.58 -12.35 5.86
C VAL A 36 10.53 -11.58 6.69
N ALA A 37 10.91 -11.09 7.87
CA ALA A 37 10.03 -10.28 8.71
C ALA A 37 9.66 -8.95 8.03
N TYR A 38 10.63 -8.25 7.45
CA TYR A 38 10.39 -7.01 6.71
C TYR A 38 9.44 -7.21 5.53
N GLU A 39 9.67 -8.25 4.73
CA GLU A 39 8.81 -8.56 3.59
C GLU A 39 7.40 -8.93 4.05
N ARG A 40 7.24 -9.72 5.13
CA ARG A 40 5.93 -10.08 5.70
C ARG A 40 5.15 -8.86 6.18
N GLU A 41 5.80 -7.93 6.87
CA GLU A 41 5.17 -6.69 7.33
C GLU A 41 4.83 -5.76 6.16
N LYS A 42 5.73 -5.62 5.18
CA LYS A 42 5.54 -4.74 4.00
C LYS A 42 4.51 -5.26 2.99
N THR A 43 4.40 -6.58 2.79
CA THR A 43 3.45 -7.18 1.84
C THR A 43 2.12 -7.58 2.47
N GLY A 44 1.90 -7.37 3.77
CA GLY A 44 0.60 -7.51 4.42
C GLY A 44 -0.01 -8.92 4.41
N TYR A 45 0.82 -9.96 4.26
CA TYR A 45 0.35 -11.29 3.84
C TYR A 45 -0.37 -12.14 4.91
N TYR A 46 -0.47 -11.69 6.17
CA TYR A 46 -1.31 -12.36 7.17
C TYR A 46 -2.66 -11.65 7.45
N SER A 47 -2.95 -10.52 6.81
CA SER A 47 -4.25 -9.82 7.00
C SER A 47 -5.36 -10.30 6.05
N ARG A 48 -5.14 -11.40 5.34
CA ARG A 48 -6.13 -11.99 4.45
C ARG A 48 -7.29 -12.71 5.16
N SER A 49 -7.31 -12.77 6.50
CA SER A 49 -8.40 -13.47 7.24
C SER A 49 -9.30 -12.59 8.12
N ARG A 50 -9.08 -11.27 8.26
CA ARG A 50 -10.02 -10.39 9.02
C ARG A 50 -10.28 -8.99 8.46
N ALA A 51 -9.47 -8.47 7.52
CA ALA A 51 -9.61 -7.08 7.04
C ALA A 51 -10.50 -6.90 5.79
N THR A 52 -10.92 -7.99 5.15
CA THR A 52 -11.70 -7.93 3.89
C THR A 52 -13.07 -7.28 4.09
N GLY A 53 -13.71 -7.43 5.25
CA GLY A 53 -15.05 -6.88 5.50
C GLY A 53 -15.10 -5.36 5.71
N ALA A 54 -14.07 -4.76 6.33
CA ALA A 54 -14.04 -3.33 6.60
C ALA A 54 -13.55 -2.52 5.39
N ALA A 55 -12.48 -2.99 4.73
CA ALA A 55 -11.95 -2.35 3.54
C ALA A 55 -12.93 -2.39 2.36
N ASN A 56 -13.65 -3.51 2.13
CA ASN A 56 -14.68 -3.56 1.08
C ASN A 56 -15.82 -2.56 1.33
N ARG A 57 -16.22 -2.34 2.59
CA ARG A 57 -17.27 -1.36 2.91
C ARG A 57 -16.83 0.07 2.60
N LEU A 58 -15.59 0.42 2.94
CA LEU A 58 -15.04 1.74 2.65
C LEU A 58 -14.82 1.95 1.15
N LEU A 59 -14.22 0.99 0.46
CA LEU A 59 -14.01 1.06 -1.00
C LEU A 59 -15.33 1.14 -1.76
N HIS A 60 -16.36 0.39 -1.35
CA HIS A 60 -17.67 0.46 -1.97
C HIS A 60 -18.34 1.83 -1.78
N HIS A 61 -18.12 2.50 -0.63
CA HIS A 61 -18.67 3.82 -0.40
C HIS A 61 -18.00 4.88 -1.29
N ILE A 62 -16.67 4.80 -1.43
CA ILE A 62 -15.88 5.68 -2.31
C ILE A 62 -16.27 5.45 -3.77
N MET A 63 -16.41 4.20 -4.21
CA MET A 63 -16.80 3.86 -5.58
C MET A 63 -18.17 4.44 -5.96
N ARG A 64 -19.15 4.41 -5.03
CA ARG A 64 -20.46 5.03 -5.27
C ARG A 64 -20.39 6.54 -5.43
N ILE A 65 -19.52 7.22 -4.68
CA ILE A 65 -19.35 8.67 -4.78
C ILE A 65 -18.72 9.02 -6.13
N ILE A 66 -17.68 8.27 -6.54
CA ILE A 66 -17.04 8.46 -7.85
C ILE A 66 -18.04 8.27 -8.99
N GLN A 67 -18.86 7.21 -8.94
CA GLN A 67 -19.91 6.97 -9.95
C GLN A 67 -20.88 8.15 -10.04
N LYS A 68 -21.40 8.64 -8.91
CA LYS A 68 -22.29 9.81 -8.90
C LYS A 68 -21.62 11.05 -9.49
N LEU A 69 -20.33 11.29 -9.22
CA LEU A 69 -19.60 12.43 -9.78
C LEU A 69 -19.40 12.30 -11.29
N VAL A 70 -19.12 11.09 -11.78
CA VAL A 70 -19.00 10.82 -13.22
C VAL A 70 -20.34 11.01 -13.91
N ASP A 71 -21.43 10.49 -13.34
CA ASP A 71 -22.79 10.67 -13.89
C ASP A 71 -23.18 12.14 -13.92
N ILE A 72 -22.88 12.92 -12.87
CA ILE A 72 -23.12 14.37 -12.84
C ILE A 72 -22.33 15.06 -13.95
N LYS A 73 -21.05 14.73 -14.14
CA LYS A 73 -20.23 15.30 -15.21
C LYS A 73 -20.81 14.96 -16.59
N LEU A 74 -21.24 13.73 -16.80
CA LEU A 74 -21.82 13.26 -18.06
C LEU A 74 -23.17 13.95 -18.36
N ILE A 75 -24.00 14.15 -17.34
CA ILE A 75 -25.27 14.89 -17.45
C ILE A 75 -25.04 16.37 -17.78
N ILE A 76 -24.00 17.00 -17.22
CA ILE A 76 -23.64 18.40 -17.55
C ILE A 76 -23.22 18.50 -19.02
N THR A 77 -22.44 17.54 -19.53
CA THR A 77 -22.03 17.53 -20.94
C THR A 77 -23.20 17.32 -21.92
N ASP A 78 -24.20 16.49 -21.58
CA ASP A 78 -25.41 16.29 -22.42
C ASP A 78 -26.36 17.50 -22.39
N LYS A 79 -26.31 18.35 -21.35
CA LYS A 79 -27.08 19.61 -21.32
C LYS A 79 -26.45 20.72 -22.15
N ASP A 80 -25.12 20.88 -22.08
CA ASP A 80 -24.38 21.87 -22.88
C ASP A 80 -24.48 21.59 -24.39
N SER A 81 -24.65 20.33 -24.79
CA SER A 81 -24.73 19.95 -26.21
C SER A 81 -26.14 20.03 -26.80
N ARG A 82 -27.17 20.32 -25.99
CA ARG A 82 -28.56 20.55 -26.45
C ARG A 82 -28.98 22.02 -26.47
N GLU A 83 -28.09 22.93 -26.11
CA GLU A 83 -28.33 24.39 -26.16
C GLU A 83 -27.54 25.07 -27.29
N PHE A 84 -27.59 24.51 -28.50
CA PHE A 84 -27.17 25.21 -29.72
C PHE A 84 -28.32 25.22 -30.76
N PRO A 85 -29.01 26.36 -30.98
CA PRO A 85 -29.69 26.65 -32.23
C PRO A 85 -28.70 27.04 -33.35
#